data_AF-A0A818YFG3-F1
#
_entry.id   AF-A0A818YFG3-F1
#
_cell.length_a   1.000
_cell.length_b   1.000
_cell.length_c   1.000
_cell.angle_alpha   90.00
_cell.angle_beta   90.00
_cell.angle_gamma   90.00
#
_symmetry.space_group_name_H-M   'P 1'
#
loop_
_entity.id
_entity.type
_entity.pdbx_description
1 polymer ?
#
loop_
_entity_poly.entity_id
_entity_poly.type
_entity_poly.pdbx_seq_one_letter_code
_entity_poly.pdbx_strand_id
1 'polypeptide(L)'
;MPKISWSINSTIQYLTINNYINIDNFCIILQNSPHFCTLIMSNIPTGMIKNSSSICFPQLTSLTIEELCETVDELESLLLLTPSLVYLKLIGGKKMMDDK
;
A
#
# COMPACT_ATOMS: atom_id res chain seq x y z
N MET A 1 2.69 -0.90 18.46
CA MET A 1 1.75 -1.73 17.66
C MET A 1 2.34 -3.12 17.49
N PRO A 2 1.54 -4.20 17.42
CA PRO A 2 2.05 -5.57 17.27
C PRO A 2 2.73 -5.75 15.91
N LYS A 3 3.86 -6.48 15.92
CA LYS A 3 4.62 -6.84 14.72
C LYS A 3 4.02 -8.11 14.12
N ILE A 4 3.67 -8.07 12.84
CA ILE A 4 3.09 -9.22 12.16
C ILE A 4 4.20 -10.23 11.86
N SER A 5 4.00 -11.50 12.23
CA SER A 5 4.80 -12.62 11.73
C SER A 5 4.24 -13.06 10.38
N TRP A 6 4.97 -12.76 9.30
CA TRP A 6 4.60 -13.17 7.93
C TRP A 6 5.56 -14.21 7.41
N SER A 7 5.05 -15.21 6.70
CA SER A 7 5.90 -16.29 6.17
C SER A 7 6.76 -15.76 5.01
N ILE A 8 8.05 -16.09 5.05
CA ILE A 8 9.01 -15.79 3.98
C ILE A 8 8.64 -16.71 2.81
N ASN A 9 8.35 -16.15 1.64
CA ASN A 9 7.81 -16.86 0.46
C ASN A 9 6.34 -17.24 0.59
N SER A 10 5.54 -16.31 1.10
CA SER A 10 4.10 -16.44 0.98
C SER A 10 3.68 -16.55 -0.50
N THR A 11 2.83 -17.53 -0.81
CA THR A 11 2.24 -17.71 -2.14
C THR A 11 0.98 -16.88 -2.34
N ILE A 12 0.68 -15.98 -1.40
CA ILE A 12 -0.47 -15.08 -1.47
C ILE A 12 -0.32 -14.17 -2.67
N GLN A 13 -1.35 -14.18 -3.52
CA GLN A 13 -1.45 -13.29 -4.69
C GLN A 13 -2.40 -12.12 -4.46
N TYR A 14 -3.31 -12.27 -3.49
CA TYR A 14 -4.38 -11.34 -3.19
C TYR A 14 -4.51 -11.13 -1.68
N LEU A 15 -4.61 -9.87 -1.26
CA LEU A 15 -4.69 -9.50 0.14
C LEU A 15 -5.64 -8.31 0.27
N THR A 16 -6.53 -8.42 1.25
CA THR A 16 -7.40 -7.32 1.67
C THR A 16 -7.02 -6.93 3.09
N ILE A 17 -6.73 -5.65 3.30
CA ILE A 17 -6.40 -5.07 4.60
C ILE A 17 -7.50 -4.07 4.97
N ASN A 18 -8.49 -4.55 5.71
CA ASN A 18 -9.66 -3.76 6.13
C ASN A 18 -9.40 -2.85 7.34
N ASN A 19 -8.24 -2.98 7.97
CA ASN A 19 -7.89 -2.24 9.18
C ASN A 19 -6.62 -1.42 8.95
N TYR A 20 -6.40 -0.45 9.82
CA TYR A 20 -5.18 0.34 9.77
C TYR A 20 -3.92 -0.54 9.95
N ILE A 21 -2.97 -0.43 9.02
CA ILE A 21 -1.67 -1.11 9.08
C ILE A 21 -0.56 -0.07 9.17
N ASN A 22 0.46 -0.34 9.99
CA ASN A 22 1.65 0.50 10.02
C ASN A 22 2.60 0.15 8.85
N ILE A 23 3.48 1.10 8.53
CA ILE A 23 4.40 0.96 7.40
C ILE A 23 5.35 -0.23 7.52
N ASP A 24 5.83 -0.53 8.73
CA ASP A 24 6.77 -1.65 8.93
C ASP A 24 6.12 -3.00 8.59
N ASN A 25 4.90 -3.22 9.08
CA ASN A 25 4.13 -4.43 8.80
C ASN A 25 3.74 -4.51 7.31
N PHE A 26 3.38 -3.38 6.71
CA PHE A 26 3.10 -3.29 5.27
C PHE A 26 4.32 -3.72 4.44
N CYS A 27 5.49 -3.15 4.72
CA CYS A 27 6.74 -3.53 4.06
C CYS A 27 7.08 -5.00 4.25
N ILE A 28 6.95 -5.54 5.48
CA ILE A 28 7.20 -6.96 5.76
C ILE A 28 6.31 -7.87 4.91
N ILE A 29 5.01 -7.55 4.81
CA ILE A 29 4.07 -8.35 4.01
C ILE A 29 4.48 -8.35 2.55
N LEU A 30 4.76 -7.17 1.97
CA LEU A 30 5.09 -7.05 0.56
C LEU A 30 6.43 -7.69 0.23
N GLN A 31 7.48 -7.44 1.02
CA GLN A 31 8.82 -8.00 0.79
C GLN A 31 8.83 -9.53 0.86
N ASN A 32 8.01 -10.12 1.73
CA ASN A 32 7.97 -11.56 1.93
C ASN A 32 6.98 -12.30 1.01
N SER A 33 6.27 -11.57 0.15
CA SER A 33 5.24 -12.13 -0.75
C SER A 33 5.60 -11.85 -2.21
N PRO A 34 6.51 -12.63 -2.83
CA PRO A 34 7.00 -12.36 -4.19
C PRO A 34 5.94 -12.53 -5.28
N HIS A 35 4.86 -13.27 -5.01
CA HIS A 35 3.75 -13.48 -5.94
C HIS A 35 2.58 -12.52 -5.74
N PHE A 36 2.76 -11.51 -4.90
CA PHE A 36 1.68 -10.68 -4.43
C PHE A 36 1.29 -9.59 -5.43
N CYS A 37 0.25 -9.85 -6.22
CA CYS A 37 -0.13 -9.00 -7.35
C CYS A 37 -1.21 -7.97 -7.02
N THR A 38 -2.14 -8.29 -6.12
CA THR A 38 -3.34 -7.48 -5.87
C THR A 38 -3.53 -7.12 -4.41
N LEU A 39 -3.54 -5.83 -4.11
CA LEU A 39 -3.81 -5.27 -2.79
C LEU A 39 -5.10 -4.48 -2.78
N ILE A 40 -5.96 -4.76 -1.81
CA ILE A 40 -7.08 -3.90 -1.43
C ILE A 40 -6.84 -3.42 -0.01
N MET A 41 -6.91 -2.12 0.23
CA MET A 41 -6.71 -1.56 1.57
C MET A 41 -7.70 -0.43 1.83
N SER A 42 -8.12 -0.28 3.08
CA SER A 42 -9.04 0.79 3.43
C SER A 42 -8.35 2.16 3.42
N ASN A 43 -7.11 2.26 3.93
CA ASN A 43 -6.36 3.51 4.06
C ASN A 43 -4.87 3.30 3.78
N ILE A 44 -4.15 4.36 3.40
CA ILE A 44 -2.70 4.34 3.19
C ILE A 44 -1.97 4.30 4.55
N PRO A 45 -0.87 3.54 4.71
CA PRO A 45 -0.12 3.54 5.98
C PRO A 45 0.50 4.92 6.20
N THR A 46 0.24 5.56 7.35
CA THR A 46 0.86 6.87 7.64
C THR A 46 2.38 6.74 7.75
N GLY A 47 3.09 7.79 7.31
CA GLY A 47 4.55 7.86 7.40
C GLY A 47 5.31 7.23 6.22
N MET A 48 4.62 6.86 5.12
CA MET A 48 5.26 6.33 3.90
C MET A 48 6.30 7.27 3.28
N ILE A 49 6.15 8.59 3.43
CA ILE A 49 6.95 9.61 2.75
C ILE A 49 8.45 9.55 3.12
N LYS A 50 8.84 8.96 4.26
CA LYS A 50 10.21 9.09 4.79
C LYS A 50 11.22 8.01 4.42
N ASN A 51 10.80 6.85 3.90
CA ASN A 51 11.68 5.66 3.77
C ASN A 51 11.89 5.16 2.33
N SER A 52 11.62 5.98 1.30
CA SER A 52 11.37 5.52 -0.07
C SER A 52 12.57 5.27 -0.99
N SER A 53 13.82 5.50 -0.56
CA SER A 53 14.95 5.45 -1.51
C SER A 53 15.42 4.04 -1.89
N SER A 54 15.03 2.98 -1.16
CA SER A 54 15.52 1.60 -1.42
C SER A 54 14.46 0.51 -1.47
N ILE A 55 13.20 0.82 -1.13
CA ILE A 55 12.13 -0.17 -1.06
C ILE A 55 11.28 -0.07 -2.33
N CYS A 56 11.03 -1.21 -2.95
CA CYS A 56 10.22 -1.30 -4.15
C CYS A 56 9.44 -2.63 -4.14
N PHE A 57 8.23 -2.60 -4.67
CA PHE A 57 7.28 -3.70 -4.73
C PHE A 57 6.84 -3.94 -6.19
N PRO A 58 7.76 -4.41 -7.06
CA PRO A 58 7.47 -4.61 -8.49
C PRO A 58 6.47 -5.75 -8.77
N GLN A 59 6.19 -6.60 -7.78
CA GLN A 59 5.19 -7.64 -7.89
C GLN A 59 3.76 -7.09 -7.90
N LEU A 60 3.55 -5.90 -7.32
CA LEU A 60 2.21 -5.34 -7.17
C LEU A 60 1.76 -4.70 -8.48
N THR A 61 0.67 -5.22 -9.04
CA THR A 61 0.12 -4.78 -10.33
C THR A 61 -1.28 -4.19 -10.21
N SER A 62 -1.99 -4.47 -9.11
CA SER A 62 -3.32 -3.93 -8.82
C SER A 62 -3.43 -3.42 -7.40
N LEU A 63 -3.93 -2.20 -7.24
CA LEU A 63 -4.14 -1.52 -5.96
C LEU A 63 -5.54 -0.91 -5.91
N THR A 64 -6.29 -1.23 -4.87
CA THR A 64 -7.55 -0.56 -4.53
C THR A 64 -7.43 0.08 -3.16
N ILE A 65 -7.76 1.37 -3.06
CA ILE A 65 -7.83 2.12 -1.79
C ILE A 65 -9.29 2.53 -1.58
N GLU A 66 -9.92 2.05 -0.50
CA GLU A 66 -11.37 2.17 -0.32
C GLU A 66 -11.84 3.47 0.34
N GLU A 67 -11.04 4.07 1.21
CA GLU A 67 -11.39 5.25 2.00
C GLU A 67 -10.32 6.33 1.90
N LEU A 68 -9.87 6.66 0.68
CA LEU A 68 -8.75 7.60 0.49
C LEU A 68 -9.00 8.94 1.21
N CYS A 69 -8.25 9.15 2.29
CA CYS A 69 -8.30 10.32 3.17
C CYS A 69 -6.98 11.11 3.15
N GLU A 70 -5.99 10.58 2.46
CA GLU A 70 -4.62 11.03 2.37
C GLU A 70 -4.41 12.08 1.29
N THR A 71 -3.31 12.82 1.38
CA THR A 71 -2.95 13.85 0.39
C THR A 71 -2.44 13.22 -0.91
N VAL A 72 -2.36 14.04 -1.96
CA VAL A 72 -1.76 13.61 -3.24
C VAL A 72 -0.30 13.20 -3.05
N ASP A 73 0.47 13.90 -2.21
CA ASP A 73 1.87 13.59 -1.93
C ASP A 73 2.05 12.21 -1.26
N GLU A 74 1.13 11.85 -0.36
CA GLU A 74 1.12 10.54 0.30
C GLU A 74 0.80 9.42 -0.70
N LEU A 75 -0.16 9.67 -1.61
CA LEU A 75 -0.47 8.75 -2.69
C LEU A 75 0.70 8.60 -3.67
N GLU A 76 1.33 9.69 -4.08
CA GLU A 76 2.49 9.68 -4.98
C GLU A 76 3.64 8.86 -4.36
N SER A 77 3.88 9.04 -3.06
CA SER A 77 4.88 8.27 -2.32
C SER A 77 4.61 6.77 -2.36
N LEU A 78 3.35 6.33 -2.28
CA LEU A 78 2.96 4.93 -2.41
C LEU A 78 3.18 4.42 -3.84
N LEU A 79 2.79 5.19 -4.85
CA LEU A 79 2.92 4.82 -6.25
C LEU A 79 4.39 4.66 -6.68
N LEU A 80 5.29 5.48 -6.12
CA LEU A 80 6.74 5.34 -6.34
C LEU A 80 7.29 4.00 -5.83
N LEU A 81 6.67 3.39 -4.81
CA LEU A 81 7.09 2.07 -4.33
C LEU A 81 6.54 0.94 -5.20
N THR A 82 5.54 1.18 -6.05
CA THR A 82 4.84 0.15 -6.84
C THR A 82 4.98 0.43 -8.34
N PRO A 83 6.20 0.36 -8.92
CA PRO A 83 6.46 0.81 -10.28
C PRO A 83 5.78 -0.05 -11.36
N SER A 84 5.30 -1.24 -11.00
CA SER A 84 4.63 -2.17 -11.90
C SER A 84 3.11 -2.10 -11.82
N LEU A 85 2.57 -1.08 -11.16
CA LEU A 85 1.13 -0.89 -11.00
C LEU A 85 0.48 -0.59 -12.36
N VAL A 86 -0.49 -1.42 -12.74
CA VAL A 86 -1.28 -1.28 -13.97
C VAL A 86 -2.71 -0.85 -13.65
N TYR A 87 -3.24 -1.32 -12.52
CA TYR A 87 -4.60 -1.03 -12.08
C TYR A 87 -4.57 -0.27 -10.77
N LEU A 88 -5.11 0.95 -10.78
CA LEU A 88 -5.34 1.76 -9.59
C LEU A 88 -6.83 2.09 -9.50
N LYS A 89 -7.45 1.72 -8.39
CA LYS A 89 -8.82 2.09 -8.06
C LYS A 89 -8.85 2.85 -6.74
N LEU A 90 -9.32 4.08 -6.79
CA LEU A 90 -9.51 4.92 -5.62
C LEU A 90 -11.01 5.05 -5.36
N ILE A 91 -11.45 4.74 -4.15
CA ILE A 91 -12.82 4.88 -3.68
C ILE A 91 -12.77 5.85 -2.49
N GLY A 92 -13.75 6.76 -2.40
CA GLY A 92 -13.73 7.86 -1.44
C GLY A 92 -13.15 9.15 -2.00
N GLY A 93 -12.48 9.96 -1.16
CA GLY A 93 -11.79 11.18 -1.59
C GLY A 93 -12.34 12.53 -1.09
N LYS A 94 -13.07 12.59 0.03
CA LYS A 94 -13.56 13.88 0.56
C LYS A 94 -12.44 14.90 0.78
N LYS A 95 -11.26 14.46 1.22
CA LYS A 95 -10.10 15.34 1.50
C LYS A 95 -9.25 15.69 0.27
N MET A 96 -9.25 14.87 -0.79
CA MET A 96 -8.46 15.13 -1.99
C MET A 96 -9.02 16.28 -2.85
N MET A 97 -10.29 16.63 -2.66
CA MET A 97 -10.95 17.72 -3.39
C MET A 97 -11.11 19.01 -2.56
N ASP A 98 -10.62 19.05 -1.32
CA ASP A 98 -10.66 20.25 -0.50
C ASP A 98 -9.48 21.17 -0.88
N ASP A 99 -9.63 21.89 -1.99
CA ASP A 99 -8.96 23.16 -2.23
C ASP A 99 -9.54 24.20 -1.26
N LYS A 100 -8.95 24.35 -0.07
CA LYS A 100 -9.18 25.51 0.80
C LYS A 100 -8.01 25.86 1.69
#